data_AF-A0A925NZC5-F1
#
_entry.id   AF-A0A925NZC5-F1
#
_cell.length_a   1.000
_cell.length_b   1.000
_cell.length_c   1.000
_cell.angle_alpha   90.00
_cell.angle_beta   90.00
_cell.angle_gamma   90.00
#
_symmetry.space_group_name_H-M   'P 1'
#
loop_
_entity.id
_entity.type
_entity.pdbx_description
1 polymer ?
#
loop_
_entity_poly.entity_id
_entity_poly.type
_entity_poly.pdbx_seq_one_letter_code
_entity_poly.pdbx_strand_id
1 'polypeptide(L)'
;MNNTLMVYLTKRLHQNSNKYHAPHHPPGPVICISREVGCGGVNIARLLAVELDKMGTCKRWKVLSKEILEESARELNMDPNKLRHYLKEGDRGMFDEILAAFSEKRYKSDRKITKTLVDLITSFANDGHCIIVGRAGHIITRNIEKSLFIRLTAPLNWRIKQIMEKFDMNIREATDLIEKTERERENLQRHIGGENYQDYGYDLTINLSKLNITEVIGLIKFAAQTKGLLEQNTSKVEVF
;
A
#
# COMPACT_ATOMS: atom_id res chain seq x y z
N MET A 1 -0.82 19.08 3.42
CA MET A 1 -0.77 17.65 3.03
C MET A 1 -0.48 16.85 4.30
N ASN A 2 -1.35 15.90 4.68
CA ASN A 2 -1.05 15.02 5.81
C ASN A 2 0.09 14.10 5.39
N ASN A 3 1.28 14.33 5.96
CA ASN A 3 2.44 13.50 5.70
C ASN A 3 2.17 12.09 6.28
N THR A 4 1.93 11.12 5.40
CA THR A 4 1.54 9.74 5.76
C THR A 4 2.52 9.10 6.73
N LEU A 5 3.82 9.40 6.55
CA LEU A 5 4.88 8.94 7.41
C LEU A 5 4.79 9.57 8.80
N MET A 6 4.55 10.89 8.90
CA MET A 6 4.32 11.56 10.19
C MET A 6 3.09 11.05 10.93
N VAL A 7 1.97 10.82 10.22
CA VAL A 7 0.75 10.27 10.83
C VAL A 7 1.05 8.94 11.52
N TYR A 8 1.87 8.10 10.90
CA TYR A 8 2.27 6.82 11.49
C TYR A 8 3.26 6.98 12.65
N LEU A 9 4.30 7.80 12.48
CA LEU A 9 5.29 8.06 13.53
C LEU A 9 4.58 8.54 14.81
N THR A 10 3.72 9.55 14.68
CA THR A 10 2.92 10.08 15.79
C THR A 10 2.08 8.99 16.44
N LYS A 11 1.41 8.14 15.65
CA LYS A 11 0.59 7.04 16.18
C LYS A 11 1.42 6.01 16.94
N ARG A 12 2.57 5.58 16.40
CA ARG A 12 3.44 4.60 17.05
C ARG A 12 4.05 5.15 18.35
N LEU A 13 4.41 6.44 18.37
CA LEU A 13 4.86 7.12 19.58
C LEU A 13 3.77 7.15 20.66
N HIS A 14 2.52 7.42 20.28
CA HIS A 14 1.41 7.45 21.22
C HIS A 14 0.93 6.06 21.65
N GLN A 15 1.11 5.02 20.83
CA GLN A 15 0.83 3.63 21.21
C GLN A 15 1.72 3.15 22.35
N ASN A 16 2.99 3.58 22.39
CA ASN A 16 3.88 3.31 23.53
C ASN A 16 3.49 4.05 24.84
N SER A 17 2.58 5.03 24.78
CA SER A 17 2.11 5.79 25.95
C SER A 17 0.81 5.27 26.61
N ASN A 18 0.34 4.07 26.23
CA ASN A 18 -0.80 3.37 26.86
C ASN A 18 -2.15 4.12 26.87
N LYS A 19 -2.34 5.15 26.02
CA LYS A 19 -3.56 6.00 25.99
C LYS A 19 -4.41 5.90 24.72
N TYR A 20 -4.13 4.96 23.81
CA TYR A 20 -4.99 4.73 22.64
C TYR A 20 -5.81 3.45 22.81
N HIS A 21 -7.03 3.58 23.34
CA HIS A 21 -8.08 2.59 23.08
C HIS A 21 -8.64 2.91 21.69
N ALA A 22 -8.25 2.15 20.67
CA ALA A 22 -8.83 2.29 19.35
C ALA A 22 -10.35 2.02 19.45
N PRO A 23 -11.21 2.84 18.84
CA PRO A 23 -12.65 2.59 18.86
C PRO A 23 -12.94 1.18 18.30
N HIS A 24 -13.90 0.47 18.91
CA HIS A 24 -14.39 -0.85 18.49
C HIS A 24 -15.06 -0.79 17.10
N HIS A 25 -14.29 -0.56 16.04
CA HIS A 25 -14.71 -0.74 14.67
C HIS A 25 -13.99 -1.95 14.07
N PRO A 26 -14.67 -2.79 13.28
CA PRO A 26 -14.00 -3.87 12.58
C PRO A 26 -12.93 -3.29 11.63
N PRO A 27 -11.76 -3.94 11.49
CA PRO A 27 -10.71 -3.50 10.58
C PRO A 27 -11.20 -3.27 9.13
N GLY A 28 -10.54 -2.36 8.41
CA GLY A 28 -10.89 -2.00 7.04
C GLY A 28 -11.84 -0.78 6.95
N PRO A 29 -12.26 -0.40 5.73
CA PRO A 29 -12.00 -1.09 4.46
C PRO A 29 -10.55 -0.96 3.99
N VAL A 30 -10.01 -2.00 3.35
CA VAL A 30 -8.66 -2.03 2.78
C VAL A 30 -8.66 -2.54 1.35
N ILE A 31 -7.96 -1.85 0.45
CA ILE A 31 -7.73 -2.31 -0.92
C ILE A 31 -6.23 -2.58 -1.06
N CYS A 32 -5.84 -3.81 -1.40
CA CYS A 32 -4.44 -4.12 -1.70
C CYS A 32 -4.24 -4.31 -3.20
N ILE A 33 -3.26 -3.60 -3.76
CA ILE A 33 -2.86 -3.68 -5.16
C ILE A 33 -1.49 -4.34 -5.24
N SER A 34 -1.48 -5.62 -5.59
CA SER A 34 -0.30 -6.34 -6.07
C SER A 34 -0.12 -6.07 -7.57
N ARG A 35 1.12 -6.09 -8.05
CA ARG A 35 1.44 -5.69 -9.44
C ARG A 35 2.75 -6.29 -9.92
N GLU A 36 2.80 -6.57 -11.22
CA GLU A 36 4.06 -6.94 -11.89
C GLU A 36 4.90 -5.67 -12.07
N VAL A 37 6.21 -5.82 -12.13
CA VAL A 37 7.14 -4.74 -12.47
C VAL A 37 6.85 -4.27 -13.89
N GLY A 38 6.66 -2.96 -14.06
CA GLY A 38 6.17 -2.34 -15.30
C GLY A 38 4.67 -2.04 -15.30
N CYS A 39 3.89 -2.60 -14.36
CA CYS A 39 2.47 -2.26 -14.18
C CYS A 39 2.34 -1.13 -13.15
N GLY A 40 2.02 0.09 -13.60
CA GLY A 40 2.03 1.35 -12.82
C GLY A 40 1.03 1.47 -11.66
N GLY A 41 1.05 0.54 -10.70
CA GLY A 41 0.04 0.42 -9.63
C GLY A 41 -0.07 1.63 -8.69
N VAL A 42 0.99 2.40 -8.48
CA VAL A 42 0.95 3.61 -7.63
C VAL A 42 0.07 4.70 -8.27
N ASN A 43 0.16 4.88 -9.59
CA ASN A 43 -0.66 5.86 -10.30
C ASN A 43 -2.15 5.48 -10.23
N ILE A 44 -2.45 4.20 -10.49
CA ILE A 44 -3.81 3.66 -10.37
C ILE A 44 -4.32 3.83 -8.93
N ALA A 45 -3.51 3.55 -7.91
CA ALA A 45 -3.90 3.72 -6.52
C ALA A 45 -4.22 5.18 -6.15
N ARG A 46 -3.42 6.15 -6.62
CA ARG A 46 -3.69 7.58 -6.38
C ARG A 46 -5.00 8.02 -7.02
N LEU A 47 -5.21 7.68 -8.29
CA LEU A 47 -6.43 8.02 -9.00
C LEU A 47 -7.66 7.32 -8.39
N LEU A 48 -7.52 6.05 -8.02
CA LEU A 48 -8.55 5.30 -7.32
C LEU A 48 -8.91 5.97 -5.98
N ALA A 49 -7.94 6.39 -5.17
CA ALA A 49 -8.21 7.09 -3.92
C ALA A 49 -9.03 8.37 -4.15
N VAL A 50 -8.67 9.17 -5.17
CA VAL A 50 -9.44 10.37 -5.55
C VAL A 50 -10.86 10.01 -5.96
N GLU A 51 -11.04 8.94 -6.73
CA GLU A 51 -12.37 8.49 -7.17
C GLU A 51 -13.22 7.93 -6.04
N LEU A 52 -12.61 7.25 -5.07
CA LEU A 52 -13.30 6.74 -3.88
C LEU A 52 -13.67 7.89 -2.92
N ASP A 53 -12.79 8.87 -2.75
CA ASP A 53 -13.05 10.11 -1.99
C ASP A 53 -14.24 10.90 -2.56
N LYS A 54 -14.52 10.80 -3.87
CA LYS A 54 -15.71 11.42 -4.51
C LYS A 54 -17.00 10.65 -4.25
N MET A 55 -16.92 9.34 -4.02
CA MET A 55 -18.09 8.47 -3.84
C MET A 55 -18.52 8.31 -2.39
N GLY A 56 -17.58 8.40 -1.46
CA GLY A 56 -17.82 8.23 -0.03
C GLY A 56 -17.79 9.55 0.75
N THR A 57 -18.37 9.53 1.95
CA THR A 57 -18.33 10.65 2.91
C THR A 57 -17.62 10.24 4.20
N CYS A 58 -17.10 11.24 4.93
CA CYS A 58 -16.47 11.22 6.27
C CYS A 58 -14.96 10.91 6.36
N LYS A 59 -14.39 9.92 5.66
CA LYS A 59 -12.94 9.59 5.77
C LYS A 59 -12.24 9.50 4.42
N ARG A 60 -11.06 10.12 4.32
CA ARG A 60 -10.22 10.13 3.11
C ARG A 60 -9.44 8.84 2.93
N TRP A 61 -9.42 8.32 1.72
CA TRP A 61 -8.63 7.17 1.33
C TRP A 61 -7.14 7.51 1.30
N LYS A 62 -6.34 6.75 2.06
CA LYS A 62 -4.89 6.93 2.14
C LYS A 62 -4.19 5.90 1.26
N VAL A 63 -3.22 6.34 0.45
CA VAL A 63 -2.40 5.40 -0.33
C VAL A 63 -1.08 5.16 0.37
N LEU A 64 -0.77 3.88 0.61
CA LEU A 64 0.50 3.43 1.19
C LEU A 64 1.30 2.69 0.13
N SER A 65 2.47 3.21 -0.21
CA SER A 65 3.44 2.54 -1.08
C SER A 65 4.85 2.92 -0.65
N LYS A 66 5.84 2.16 -1.13
CA LYS A 66 7.27 2.48 -0.93
C LYS A 66 7.57 3.89 -1.44
N GLU A 67 7.12 4.19 -2.64
CA GLU A 67 7.35 5.45 -3.35
C GLU A 67 6.71 6.63 -2.62
N ILE A 68 5.51 6.47 -2.06
CA ILE A 68 4.84 7.52 -1.27
C ILE A 68 5.56 7.78 0.05
N LEU A 69 6.07 6.74 0.71
CA LEU A 69 6.85 6.93 1.94
C LEU A 69 8.21 7.57 1.64
N GLU A 70 8.88 7.19 0.55
CA GLU A 70 10.11 7.83 0.10
C GLU A 70 9.89 9.30 -0.30
N GLU A 71 8.78 9.63 -0.94
CA GLU A 71 8.37 11.02 -1.21
C GLU A 71 8.10 11.78 0.09
N SER A 72 7.30 11.21 0.99
CA SER A 72 7.02 11.79 2.31
C SER A 72 8.29 12.01 3.12
N ALA A 73 9.27 11.10 3.03
CA ALA A 73 10.56 11.22 3.69
C ALA A 73 11.42 12.32 3.06
N ARG A 74 11.42 12.45 1.73
CA ARG A 74 12.10 13.56 1.03
C ARG A 74 11.51 14.92 1.38
N GLU A 75 10.18 15.02 1.47
CA GLU A 75 9.49 16.23 1.94
C GLU A 75 9.89 16.61 3.38
N LEU A 76 10.09 15.61 4.25
CA LEU A 76 10.56 15.83 5.61
C LEU A 76 12.07 16.15 5.67
N ASN A 77 12.85 15.66 4.71
CA ASN A 77 14.30 15.82 4.62
C ASN A 77 14.76 17.16 4.01
N MET A 78 14.15 18.28 4.39
CA MET A 78 14.74 19.60 4.12
C MET A 78 15.44 20.25 5.31
N ASP A 79 15.47 19.65 6.52
CA ASP A 79 16.45 20.04 7.55
C ASP A 79 16.45 19.06 8.75
N PRO A 80 17.57 18.38 9.09
CA PRO A 80 17.72 17.63 10.34
C PRO A 80 17.40 18.45 11.61
N ASN A 81 17.51 19.78 11.56
CA ASN A 81 17.12 20.71 12.63
C ASN A 81 15.60 20.93 12.70
N LYS A 82 14.88 20.92 11.57
CA LYS A 82 13.41 20.97 11.58
C LYS A 82 12.81 19.70 12.17
N LEU A 83 13.45 18.55 11.92
CA LEU A 83 13.01 17.27 12.47
C LEU A 83 13.15 17.21 14.01
N ARG A 84 14.10 17.94 14.62
CA ARG A 84 14.27 18.02 16.09
C ARG A 84 13.06 18.63 16.80
N HIS A 85 12.30 19.49 16.13
CA HIS A 85 11.09 20.09 16.70
C HIS A 85 9.88 19.14 16.70
N TYR A 86 9.92 18.09 15.86
CA TYR A 86 8.82 17.14 15.72
C TYR A 86 9.12 15.75 16.32
N LEU A 87 10.40 15.36 16.42
CA LEU A 87 10.85 14.03 16.80
C LEU A 87 11.93 14.12 17.89
N LYS A 88 11.74 13.38 18.99
CA LYS A 88 12.76 13.20 20.05
C LYS A 88 13.90 12.31 19.53
N GLU A 89 15.05 12.26 20.21
CA GLU A 89 16.21 11.47 19.78
C GLU A 89 15.89 9.97 19.56
N GLY A 90 14.98 9.39 20.34
CA GLY A 90 14.51 8.01 20.14
C GLY A 90 13.65 7.81 18.89
N ASP A 91 13.04 8.86 18.37
CA ASP A 91 12.07 8.78 17.27
C ASP A 91 12.77 8.75 15.89
N ARG A 92 14.04 9.20 15.83
CA ARG A 92 14.88 9.13 14.61
C ARG A 92 15.25 7.71 14.23
N GLY A 93 15.61 6.87 15.20
CA GLY A 93 15.89 5.45 14.93
C GLY A 93 14.66 4.73 14.37
N MET A 94 13.47 5.06 14.90
CA MET A 94 12.20 4.53 14.41
C MET A 94 11.88 4.99 12.98
N PHE A 95 12.22 6.23 12.64
CA PHE A 95 12.09 6.76 11.28
C PHE A 95 12.93 5.96 10.29
N ASP A 96 14.21 5.74 10.59
CA ASP A 96 15.11 4.96 9.76
C ASP A 96 14.66 3.50 9.64
N GLU A 97 14.12 2.92 10.72
CA GLU A 97 13.53 1.58 10.70
C GLU A 97 12.34 1.48 9.74
N ILE A 98 11.44 2.48 9.70
CA ILE A 98 10.30 2.49 8.79
C ILE A 98 10.77 2.58 7.33
N LEU A 99 11.73 3.46 7.05
CA LEU A 99 12.29 3.59 5.71
C LEU A 99 13.00 2.29 5.28
N ALA A 100 13.76 1.68 6.19
CA ALA A 100 14.36 0.38 5.95
C ALA A 100 13.29 -0.70 5.72
N ALA A 101 12.19 -0.67 6.47
CA ALA A 101 11.06 -1.58 6.34
C ALA A 101 10.25 -1.44 5.05
N PHE A 102 10.45 -0.39 4.26
CA PHE A 102 9.85 -0.26 2.92
C PHE A 102 10.85 -0.47 1.77
N SER A 103 12.12 -0.67 2.09
CA SER A 103 13.18 -0.90 1.11
C SER A 103 13.28 -2.37 0.69
N GLU A 104 13.13 -2.66 -0.61
CA GLU A 104 13.23 -4.01 -1.21
C GLU A 104 14.55 -4.73 -0.93
N LYS A 105 15.62 -3.99 -0.63
CA LYS A 105 16.97 -4.53 -0.51
C LYS A 105 17.31 -5.14 0.86
N ARG A 106 16.54 -4.85 1.92
CA ARG A 106 16.98 -5.12 3.32
C ARG A 106 16.17 -6.17 4.09
N TYR A 107 15.20 -6.85 3.47
CA TYR A 107 14.37 -7.84 4.19
C TYR A 107 15.06 -9.18 4.43
N LYS A 108 16.24 -9.42 3.85
CA LYS A 108 17.01 -10.60 4.20
C LYS A 108 17.58 -10.40 5.61
N SER A 109 17.09 -11.20 6.55
CA SER A 109 17.63 -11.47 7.90
C SER A 109 17.27 -10.55 9.07
N ASP A 110 16.63 -9.39 8.87
CA ASP A 110 16.27 -8.51 9.99
C ASP A 110 14.81 -8.70 10.43
N ARG A 111 14.60 -9.52 11.47
CA ARG A 111 13.28 -9.74 12.10
C ARG A 111 12.62 -8.44 12.55
N LYS A 112 13.40 -7.43 12.95
CA LYS A 112 12.88 -6.14 13.43
C LYS A 112 12.32 -5.31 12.29
N ILE A 113 12.98 -5.32 11.13
CA ILE A 113 12.51 -4.66 9.91
C ILE A 113 11.21 -5.32 9.41
N THR A 114 11.16 -6.65 9.34
CA THR A 114 9.94 -7.37 8.94
C THR A 114 8.78 -7.10 9.90
N LYS A 115 9.03 -7.16 11.21
CA LYS A 115 8.02 -6.82 12.22
C LYS A 115 7.51 -5.38 12.06
N THR A 116 8.40 -4.43 11.85
CA THR A 116 8.04 -3.02 11.63
C THR A 116 7.15 -2.85 10.40
N LEU A 117 7.45 -3.54 9.29
CA LEU A 117 6.61 -3.52 8.10
C LEU A 117 5.20 -4.07 8.39
N VAL A 118 5.12 -5.23 9.05
CA VAL A 118 3.84 -5.88 9.39
C VAL A 118 3.01 -5.01 10.32
N ASP A 119 3.62 -4.48 11.38
CA ASP A 119 2.96 -3.60 12.35
C ASP A 119 2.46 -2.31 11.68
N LEU A 120 3.24 -1.76 10.74
CA LEU A 120 2.87 -0.59 9.94
C LEU A 120 1.65 -0.87 9.04
N ILE A 121 1.71 -1.92 8.21
CA ILE A 121 0.60 -2.29 7.32
C ILE A 121 -0.67 -2.60 8.11
N THR A 122 -0.54 -3.37 9.20
CA THR A 122 -1.67 -3.73 10.06
C THR A 122 -2.32 -2.51 10.71
N SER A 123 -1.51 -1.55 11.18
CA SER A 123 -2.00 -0.31 11.77
C SER A 123 -2.83 0.53 10.78
N PHE A 124 -2.39 0.63 9.52
CA PHE A 124 -3.16 1.33 8.47
C PHE A 124 -4.43 0.58 8.08
N ALA A 125 -4.35 -0.75 7.98
CA ALA A 125 -5.50 -1.57 7.62
C ALA A 125 -6.57 -1.54 8.72
N ASN A 126 -6.18 -1.51 10.00
CA ASN A 126 -7.09 -1.36 11.13
C ASN A 126 -7.76 0.02 11.20
N ASP A 127 -7.08 1.10 10.77
CA ASP A 127 -7.70 2.43 10.65
C ASP A 127 -8.74 2.50 9.52
N GLY A 128 -8.61 1.61 8.53
CA GLY A 128 -9.47 1.54 7.36
C GLY A 128 -9.22 2.67 6.36
N HIS A 129 -10.01 2.66 5.28
CA HIS A 129 -9.93 3.62 4.18
C HIS A 129 -8.50 3.77 3.65
N CYS A 130 -7.85 2.64 3.35
CA CYS A 130 -6.51 2.66 2.81
C CYS A 130 -6.34 1.76 1.59
N ILE A 131 -5.45 2.20 0.69
CA ILE A 131 -5.01 1.47 -0.49
C ILE A 131 -3.53 1.14 -0.31
N ILE A 132 -3.19 -0.13 -0.24
CA ILE A 132 -1.81 -0.60 -0.02
C ILE A 132 -1.25 -1.16 -1.33
N VAL A 133 -0.16 -0.58 -1.83
CA VAL A 133 0.48 -1.02 -3.08
C VAL A 133 1.72 -1.86 -2.78
N GLY A 134 1.62 -3.17 -3.02
CA GLY A 134 2.72 -4.11 -2.80
C GLY A 134 2.95 -4.49 -1.33
N ARG A 135 4.23 -4.68 -0.98
CA ARG A 135 4.72 -4.97 0.39
C ARG A 135 4.05 -6.16 1.09
N ALA A 136 3.65 -7.19 0.33
CA ALA A 136 2.86 -8.30 0.83
C ALA A 136 1.58 -7.87 1.57
N GLY A 137 1.03 -6.69 1.25
CA GLY A 137 -0.16 -6.14 1.91
C GLY A 137 -1.33 -7.12 1.93
N HIS A 138 -1.63 -7.74 0.78
CA HIS A 138 -2.67 -8.77 0.65
C HIS A 138 -2.47 -9.99 1.57
N ILE A 139 -1.23 -10.37 1.88
CA ILE A 139 -0.93 -11.47 2.81
C ILE A 139 -1.16 -11.01 4.24
N ILE A 140 -0.66 -9.82 4.59
CA ILE A 140 -0.76 -9.25 5.94
C ILE A 140 -2.22 -8.98 6.31
N THR A 141 -3.03 -8.51 5.36
CA THR A 141 -4.42 -8.11 5.59
C THR A 141 -5.44 -9.18 5.22
N ARG A 142 -5.00 -10.42 4.90
CA ARG A 142 -5.86 -11.50 4.40
C ARG A 142 -7.06 -11.86 5.29
N ASN A 143 -6.95 -11.63 6.59
CA ASN A 143 -7.99 -11.93 7.58
C ASN A 143 -8.97 -10.77 7.81
N ILE A 144 -8.80 -9.63 7.12
CA ILE A 144 -9.72 -8.51 7.21
C ILE A 144 -10.90 -8.78 6.27
N GLU A 145 -12.11 -8.88 6.84
CA GLU A 145 -13.33 -9.16 6.08
C GLU A 145 -13.61 -8.08 5.02
N LYS A 146 -13.49 -6.80 5.40
CA LYS A 146 -13.63 -5.65 4.49
C LYS A 146 -12.35 -5.39 3.68
N SER A 147 -11.87 -6.40 2.97
CA SER A 147 -10.69 -6.31 2.11
C SER A 147 -10.98 -6.63 0.64
N LEU A 148 -10.23 -5.99 -0.25
CA LEU A 148 -10.22 -6.28 -1.68
C LEU A 148 -8.78 -6.42 -2.18
N PHE A 149 -8.45 -7.56 -2.78
CA PHE A 149 -7.11 -7.89 -3.26
C PHE A 149 -7.07 -7.93 -4.78
N ILE A 150 -6.26 -7.07 -5.36
CA ILE A 150 -6.14 -6.90 -6.81
C ILE A 150 -4.72 -7.23 -7.25
N ARG A 151 -4.60 -7.92 -8.38
CA ARG A 151 -3.34 -8.18 -9.07
C ARG A 151 -3.33 -7.52 -10.44
N LEU A 152 -2.40 -6.58 -10.65
CA LEU A 152 -2.20 -5.94 -11.96
C LEU A 152 -1.11 -6.67 -12.74
N THR A 153 -1.43 -7.14 -13.94
CA THR A 153 -0.52 -7.90 -14.81
C THR A 153 -0.45 -7.28 -16.20
N ALA A 154 0.56 -7.65 -16.98
CA ALA A 154 0.63 -7.38 -18.41
C ALA A 154 1.67 -8.31 -19.08
N PRO A 155 1.57 -8.57 -20.40
CA PRO A 155 2.59 -9.31 -21.12
C PRO A 155 3.99 -8.71 -20.92
N LEU A 156 5.02 -9.55 -20.81
CA LEU A 156 6.39 -9.12 -20.50
C LEU A 156 6.89 -8.02 -21.45
N ASN A 157 6.67 -8.16 -22.76
CA ASN A 157 7.09 -7.17 -23.75
C ASN A 157 6.43 -5.80 -23.53
N TRP A 158 5.16 -5.79 -23.09
CA TRP A 158 4.47 -4.55 -22.73
C TRP A 158 5.13 -3.92 -21.50
N ARG A 159 5.41 -4.72 -20.47
CA ARG A 159 6.06 -4.25 -19.22
C ARG A 159 7.47 -3.71 -19.47
N ILE A 160 8.26 -4.38 -20.30
CA ILE A 160 9.59 -3.92 -20.73
C ILE A 160 9.48 -2.54 -21.37
N LYS A 161 8.57 -2.38 -22.36
CA LYS A 161 8.36 -1.09 -23.03
C LYS A 161 8.03 0.03 -22.05
N GLN A 162 7.14 -0.23 -21.08
CA GLN A 162 6.81 0.77 -20.05
C GLN A 162 8.01 1.16 -19.17
N ILE A 163 8.88 0.21 -18.82
CA ILE A 163 10.08 0.48 -18.03
C ILE A 163 11.10 1.28 -18.85
N MET A 164 11.33 0.90 -20.10
CA MET A 164 12.23 1.61 -21.01
C MET A 164 11.81 3.07 -21.18
N GLU A 165 10.53 3.31 -21.49
CA GLU A 165 9.97 4.66 -21.66
C GLU A 165 10.06 5.50 -20.38
N LYS A 166 9.87 4.88 -19.21
CA LYS A 166 9.84 5.59 -17.94
C LYS A 166 11.23 5.95 -17.39
N PHE A 167 12.21 5.08 -17.60
CA PHE A 167 13.53 5.19 -16.97
C PHE A 167 14.67 5.43 -17.98
N ASP A 168 14.34 5.61 -19.26
CA ASP A 168 15.30 5.78 -20.35
C ASP A 168 16.37 4.66 -20.37
N MET A 169 15.88 3.42 -20.22
CA MET A 169 16.71 2.21 -20.15
C MET A 169 16.66 1.43 -21.46
N ASN A 170 17.72 0.69 -21.76
CA ASN A 170 17.69 -0.27 -22.86
C ASN A 170 16.93 -1.56 -22.49
N ILE A 171 16.64 -2.39 -23.50
CA ILE A 171 15.87 -3.64 -23.32
C ILE A 171 16.49 -4.60 -22.30
N ARG A 172 17.83 -4.70 -22.25
CA ARG A 172 18.53 -5.60 -21.33
C ARG A 172 18.40 -5.09 -19.90
N GLU A 173 18.70 -3.81 -19.68
CA GLU A 173 18.55 -3.16 -18.36
C GLU A 173 17.12 -3.25 -17.82
N ALA A 174 16.13 -3.00 -18.68
CA ALA A 174 14.72 -3.10 -18.32
C ALA A 174 14.31 -4.52 -17.93
N THR A 175 14.81 -5.53 -18.66
CA THR A 175 14.54 -6.94 -18.37
C THR A 175 15.19 -7.36 -17.06
N ASP A 176 16.47 -7.02 -16.87
CA ASP A 176 17.22 -7.32 -15.64
C ASP A 176 16.56 -6.67 -14.41
N LEU A 177 16.08 -5.43 -14.54
CA LEU A 177 15.34 -4.74 -13.50
C LEU A 177 14.05 -5.48 -13.13
N ILE A 178 13.27 -5.90 -14.14
CA ILE A 178 12.04 -6.65 -13.94
C ILE A 178 12.32 -7.94 -13.18
N GLU A 179 13.26 -8.77 -13.67
CA GLU A 179 13.57 -10.06 -13.07
C GLU A 179 14.07 -9.92 -11.63
N LYS A 180 14.98 -8.95 -11.40
CA LYS A 180 15.51 -8.69 -10.07
C LYS A 180 14.43 -8.26 -9.10
N THR A 181 13.61 -7.28 -9.47
CA THR A 181 12.58 -6.74 -8.58
C THR A 181 11.45 -7.74 -8.34
N GLU A 182 11.05 -8.55 -9.33
CA GLU A 182 10.09 -9.64 -9.10
C GLU A 182 10.62 -10.66 -8.11
N ARG A 183 11.88 -11.09 -8.25
CA ARG A 183 12.53 -12.01 -7.32
C ARG A 183 12.59 -11.44 -5.90
N GLU A 184 12.88 -10.15 -5.75
CA GLU A 184 12.85 -9.46 -4.45
C GLU A 184 11.44 -9.44 -3.84
N ARG A 185 10.40 -9.20 -4.65
CA ARG A 185 9.00 -9.22 -4.20
C ARG A 185 8.53 -10.59 -3.80
N GLU A 186 8.88 -11.62 -4.57
CA GLU A 186 8.55 -13.01 -4.28
C GLU A 186 9.22 -13.47 -2.97
N ASN A 187 10.49 -13.12 -2.78
CA ASN A 187 11.21 -13.41 -1.53
C ASN A 187 10.54 -12.75 -0.32
N LEU A 188 10.11 -11.49 -0.44
CA LEU A 188 9.38 -10.80 0.63
C LEU A 188 8.05 -11.50 0.94
N GLN A 189 7.30 -11.90 -0.08
CA GLN A 189 6.03 -12.58 0.09
C GLN A 189 6.19 -13.95 0.75
N ARG A 190 7.17 -14.76 0.34
CA ARG A 190 7.51 -16.03 1.00
C ARG A 190 7.93 -15.81 2.45
N HIS A 191 8.76 -14.81 2.71
CA HIS A 191 9.22 -14.51 4.07
C HIS A 191 8.07 -14.14 5.01
N ILE A 192 7.06 -13.40 4.51
CA ILE A 192 5.89 -12.97 5.31
C ILE A 192 4.82 -14.06 5.37
N GLY A 193 4.57 -14.77 4.27
CA GLY A 193 3.55 -15.82 4.15
C GLY A 193 3.93 -17.12 4.87
N GLY A 194 5.22 -17.36 5.10
CA GLY A 194 5.73 -18.61 5.67
C GLY A 194 5.46 -19.80 4.76
N GLU A 195 5.39 -21.00 5.35
CA GLU A 195 5.10 -22.27 4.65
C GLU A 195 3.71 -22.28 3.97
N ASN A 196 2.82 -21.36 4.35
CA ASN A 196 1.46 -21.22 3.82
C ASN A 196 1.37 -20.23 2.64
N TYR A 197 2.49 -19.87 1.99
CA TYR A 197 2.45 -19.02 0.80
C TYR A 197 1.72 -19.74 -0.35
N GLN A 198 0.57 -19.21 -0.74
CA GLN A 198 -0.21 -19.64 -1.90
C GLN A 198 -0.39 -18.43 -2.81
N ASP A 199 -0.07 -18.58 -4.09
CA ASP A 199 -0.05 -17.48 -5.07
C ASP A 199 -1.46 -17.01 -5.53
N TYR A 200 -2.53 -17.69 -5.10
CA TYR A 200 -3.86 -17.61 -5.71
C TYR A 200 -4.92 -16.82 -4.92
N GLY A 201 -4.52 -15.90 -4.03
CA GLY A 201 -5.45 -15.21 -3.12
C GLY A 201 -6.06 -13.88 -3.60
N TYR A 202 -6.04 -13.55 -4.89
CA TYR A 202 -6.54 -12.26 -5.39
C TYR A 202 -8.02 -12.33 -5.79
N ASP A 203 -8.82 -11.34 -5.37
CA ASP A 203 -10.22 -11.20 -5.80
C ASP A 203 -10.31 -10.86 -7.30
N LEU A 204 -9.38 -10.02 -7.80
CA LEU A 204 -9.34 -9.61 -9.20
C LEU A 204 -7.91 -9.64 -9.76
N THR A 205 -7.74 -10.20 -10.96
CA THR A 205 -6.52 -10.05 -11.75
C THR A 205 -6.83 -9.28 -13.03
N ILE A 206 -6.14 -8.15 -13.24
CA ILE A 206 -6.44 -7.20 -14.32
C ILE A 206 -5.23 -7.04 -15.23
N ASN A 207 -5.40 -7.35 -16.50
CA ASN A 207 -4.36 -7.16 -17.53
C ASN A 207 -4.38 -5.71 -18.07
N LEU A 208 -3.35 -4.94 -17.72
CA LEU A 208 -3.22 -3.52 -18.11
C LEU A 208 -2.90 -3.31 -19.60
N SER A 209 -2.48 -4.34 -20.33
CA SER A 209 -2.25 -4.20 -21.78
C SER A 209 -3.55 -4.24 -22.59
N LYS A 210 -4.70 -4.45 -21.93
CA LYS A 210 -6.01 -4.63 -22.57
C LYS A 210 -7.04 -3.59 -22.16
N LEU A 211 -6.74 -2.81 -21.11
CA LEU A 211 -7.66 -1.85 -20.53
C LEU A 211 -6.95 -0.53 -20.28
N ASN A 212 -7.66 0.57 -20.48
CA ASN A 212 -7.18 1.88 -20.09
C ASN A 212 -7.37 2.11 -18.58
N ILE A 213 -6.73 3.16 -18.06
CA ILE A 213 -6.72 3.45 -16.61
C ILE A 213 -8.14 3.68 -16.06
N THR A 214 -9.00 4.35 -16.82
CA THR A 214 -10.38 4.65 -16.40
C THR A 214 -11.20 3.37 -16.26
N GLU A 215 -11.07 2.43 -17.20
CA GLU A 215 -11.72 1.12 -17.15
C GLU A 215 -11.24 0.31 -15.94
N VAL A 216 -9.92 0.28 -15.70
CA VAL A 216 -9.33 -0.42 -14.55
C VAL A 216 -9.87 0.14 -13.23
N ILE A 217 -9.93 1.47 -13.10
CA ILE A 217 -10.49 2.13 -11.92
C ILE A 217 -11.98 1.78 -11.78
N GLY A 218 -12.75 1.81 -12.86
CA GLY A 218 -14.16 1.43 -12.88
C GLY A 218 -14.40 0.01 -12.36
N LEU A 219 -13.60 -0.96 -12.83
CA LEU A 219 -13.67 -2.35 -12.37
C LEU A 219 -13.38 -2.47 -10.87
N ILE A 220 -12.33 -1.80 -10.39
CA ILE A 220 -11.95 -1.84 -8.97
C ILE A 220 -13.04 -1.20 -8.10
N LYS A 221 -13.61 -0.06 -8.52
CA LYS A 221 -14.71 0.62 -7.82
C LYS A 221 -15.93 -0.29 -7.72
N PHE A 222 -16.31 -0.92 -8.82
CA PHE A 222 -17.45 -1.85 -8.87
C PHE A 222 -17.24 -3.04 -7.91
N ALA A 223 -16.06 -3.63 -7.90
CA ALA A 223 -15.74 -4.72 -6.98
C ALA A 223 -15.73 -4.27 -5.51
N ALA A 224 -15.18 -3.08 -5.22
CA ALA A 224 -15.20 -2.51 -3.88
C ALA A 224 -16.63 -2.26 -3.38
N GLN A 225 -17.51 -1.75 -4.26
CA GLN A 225 -18.93 -1.57 -3.94
C GLN A 225 -19.63 -2.91 -3.69
N THR A 226 -19.38 -3.90 -4.54
CA THR A 226 -19.97 -5.24 -4.45
C THR A 226 -19.57 -5.96 -3.16
N LYS A 227 -18.32 -5.80 -2.71
CA LYS A 227 -17.84 -6.34 -1.43
C LYS A 227 -18.24 -5.49 -0.21
N GLY A 228 -19.04 -4.43 -0.39
CA GLY A 228 -19.51 -3.58 0.72
C GLY A 228 -18.39 -2.77 1.39
N LEU A 229 -17.30 -2.45 0.68
CA LEU A 229 -16.21 -1.62 1.20
C LEU A 229 -16.60 -0.14 1.22
N LEU A 230 -17.60 0.25 0.44
CA LEU A 230 -18.10 1.63 0.36
C LEU A 230 -19.33 1.75 1.25
N GLU A 231 -19.35 2.76 2.10
CA GLU A 231 -20.55 3.09 2.89
C GLU A 231 -21.68 3.43 1.92
N GLN A 232 -22.76 2.65 1.95
CA GLN A 232 -23.95 2.98 1.18
C GLN A 232 -24.68 4.10 1.93
N ASN A 233 -25.10 5.15 1.20
CA ASN A 233 -26.17 6.02 1.68
C ASN A 233 -27.42 5.15 1.83
N THR A 234 -27.60 4.48 2.97
CA THR A 234 -28.93 4.11 3.42
C THR A 234 -29.62 5.42 3.75
N SER A 235 -30.21 6.04 2.73
CA SER A 235 -31.40 6.85 2.95
C SER A 235 -32.36 5.92 3.69
N LYS A 236 -32.43 6.08 5.01
CA LYS A 236 -33.52 5.53 5.82
C LYS A 236 -34.79 6.17 5.27
N VAL A 237 -35.35 5.59 4.22
CA VAL A 237 -36.77 5.77 3.93
C VAL A 237 -37.44 4.86 4.95
N GLU A 238 -37.69 5.41 6.13
CA GLU A 238 -38.68 4.86 7.05
C GLU A 238 -40.02 4.97 6.31
N VAL A 239 -40.45 3.84 5.74
CA VAL A 239 -41.82 3.70 5.26
C VAL A 239 -42.67 3.50 6.51
N PHE A 240 -43.40 4.54 6.89
CA PHE A 240 -44.49 4.46 7.86
C PHE A 240 -45.72 3.81 7.22
#